data_AF-A0A7C4YIN6-F1
#
_entry.id   AF-A0A7C4YIN6-F1
#
_cell.length_a   1.000
_cell.length_b   1.000
_cell.length_c   1.000
_cell.angle_alpha   90.00
_cell.angle_beta   90.00
_cell.angle_gamma   90.00
#
_symmetry.space_group_name_H-M   'P 1'
#
loop_
_entity.id
_entity.type
_entity.pdbx_description
1 polymer ?
#
loop_
_entity_poly.entity_id
_entity_poly.type
_entity_poly.pdbx_seq_one_letter_code
_entity_poly.pdbx_strand_id
1 'polypeptide(L)'
;MSQHSSNSGGPASKLKRILRGETDANARTRTQRRAGLPRPQAPTPASAPAGESRYKLMPAFWTIASGISMIVNVILIAFLLVLLQILGKVPFQPEDQFAGLLGGLYQNFVKMDEASIIADVPVNYTIPLNIIVPVQTTTRITLAETTVIPNAHVVINTSGVDIDADAVVTLPKGQPLNITLDFPLTVQNNIPVQLNVPVNIPLRNTQLHDPFVGLQEVVKPYYCLVEPNAIWNNIQICSPLANP
;
A
#
# COMPACT_ATOMS: atom_id res chain seq x y z
N MET A 1 0.74 48.27 -9.25
CA MET A 1 0.52 48.52 -7.81
C MET A 1 -0.49 47.47 -7.37
N SER A 2 -0.27 46.57 -6.42
CA SER A 2 0.56 46.62 -5.21
C SER A 2 0.96 45.18 -4.81
N GLN A 3 2.19 45.04 -4.35
CA GLN A 3 2.74 43.85 -3.72
C GLN A 3 2.10 43.63 -2.34
N HIS A 4 1.95 42.38 -1.92
CA HIS A 4 1.93 42.05 -0.49
C HIS A 4 2.96 40.95 -0.20
N SER A 5 4.02 41.36 0.46
CA SER A 5 5.02 40.52 1.12
C SER A 5 4.38 39.86 2.33
N SER A 6 4.58 38.54 2.51
CA SER A 6 4.35 37.86 3.77
C SER A 6 5.54 36.98 4.10
N ASN A 7 6.17 37.34 5.21
CA ASN A 7 7.34 36.77 5.82
C ASN A 7 6.89 35.61 6.73
N SER A 8 7.31 34.37 6.45
CA SER A 8 7.09 33.24 7.36
C SER A 8 8.35 32.39 7.44
N GLY A 9 9.15 32.68 8.47
CA GLY A 9 10.35 31.92 8.83
C GLY A 9 9.98 30.65 9.58
N GLY A 10 9.67 29.58 8.84
CA GLY A 10 9.50 28.23 9.40
C GLY A 10 10.83 27.46 9.54
N PRO A 11 10.91 26.47 10.46
CA PRO A 11 12.10 25.66 10.73
C PRO A 11 12.62 24.88 9.50
N ALA A 12 11.76 24.67 8.50
CA ALA A 12 12.12 24.06 7.23
C ALA A 12 13.12 24.89 6.38
N SER A 13 13.12 26.23 6.53
CA SER A 13 14.06 27.09 5.80
C SER A 13 15.49 27.04 6.37
N LYS A 14 15.64 26.78 7.68
CA LYS A 14 16.94 26.56 8.34
C LYS A 14 17.56 25.22 7.93
N LEU A 15 16.76 24.17 7.81
CA LEU A 15 17.25 22.84 7.44
C LEU A 15 17.70 22.79 5.97
N LYS A 16 17.02 23.53 5.08
CA LYS A 16 17.40 23.69 3.67
C LYS A 16 18.65 24.55 3.48
N ARG A 17 19.01 25.40 4.46
CA ARG A 17 20.25 26.20 4.49
C ARG A 17 21.47 25.37 4.89
N ILE A 18 21.29 24.41 5.80
CA ILE A 18 22.34 23.51 6.28
C ILE A 18 22.69 22.45 5.21
N LEU A 19 21.68 21.95 4.49
CA LEU A 19 21.86 20.96 3.41
C LEU A 19 22.52 21.51 2.13
N ARG A 20 22.65 22.85 1.99
CA ARG A 20 23.27 23.50 0.82
C ARG A 20 24.72 23.94 1.03
N GLY A 21 25.31 23.68 2.19
CA GLY A 21 26.73 23.96 2.43
C GLY A 21 27.11 25.44 2.36
N GLU A 22 26.18 26.33 2.68
CA GLU A 22 26.40 27.78 2.59
C GLU A 22 26.48 28.38 4.00
N THR A 23 27.64 28.16 4.63
CA THR A 23 28.06 28.82 5.87
C THR A 23 28.90 30.06 5.53
N ASP A 24 28.28 31.22 5.72
CA ASP A 24 28.84 32.54 6.06
C ASP A 24 30.31 32.82 5.65
N ALA A 25 30.48 33.30 4.42
CA ALA A 25 31.67 34.07 4.04
C ALA A 25 31.49 35.54 4.45
N ASN A 26 31.76 35.88 5.72
CA ASN A 26 32.30 37.19 6.10
C ASN A 26 32.58 37.26 7.61
N ALA A 27 33.72 36.72 8.02
CA ALA A 27 34.40 37.19 9.22
C ALA A 27 35.91 36.93 9.11
N ARG A 28 36.60 37.96 8.61
CA ARG A 28 37.93 38.40 9.05
C ARG A 28 39.17 37.55 8.65
N THR A 29 39.90 38.11 7.67
CA THR A 29 41.33 38.47 7.72
C THR A 29 42.32 37.37 8.17
N ARG A 30 42.98 36.70 7.22
CA ARG A 30 44.29 37.08 6.62
C ARG A 30 45.46 37.11 7.62
N THR A 31 46.33 36.10 7.55
CA THR A 31 47.82 36.17 7.50
C THR A 31 48.41 34.74 7.49
N GLN A 32 48.86 34.26 6.33
CA GLN A 32 50.26 34.24 5.84
C GLN A 32 51.17 33.17 6.48
N ARG A 33 51.51 32.14 5.69
CA ARG A 33 52.70 31.30 5.85
C ARG A 33 53.78 31.74 4.86
N ARG A 34 54.98 31.89 5.41
CA ARG A 34 56.21 32.50 4.89
C ARG A 34 57.10 31.48 4.18
N ALA A 35 57.78 31.89 3.10
CA ALA A 35 59.13 31.44 2.75
C ALA A 35 59.78 32.42 1.75
N GLY A 36 60.97 32.96 2.07
CA GLY A 36 61.86 33.60 1.09
C GLY A 36 62.61 34.86 1.54
N LEU A 37 63.88 34.68 1.94
CA LEU A 37 65.06 35.59 1.81
C LEU A 37 65.22 36.85 2.73
N PRO A 38 66.47 37.39 2.89
CA PRO A 38 67.02 37.86 4.18
C PRO A 38 67.29 39.38 4.36
N ARG A 39 67.30 39.81 5.66
CA ARG A 39 68.06 40.88 6.41
C ARG A 39 68.13 42.32 5.83
N PRO A 40 67.87 43.43 6.58
CA PRO A 40 68.81 44.07 7.55
C PRO A 40 68.23 44.74 8.83
N GLN A 41 69.13 45.13 9.75
CA GLN A 41 68.97 45.67 11.13
C GLN A 41 68.48 47.14 11.16
N ALA A 42 67.71 47.62 12.17
CA ALA A 42 68.10 48.28 13.46
C ALA A 42 67.01 49.37 13.76
N PRO A 43 66.95 50.14 14.87
CA PRO A 43 67.44 50.01 16.26
C PRO A 43 66.31 50.17 17.33
N THR A 44 66.65 49.94 18.60
CA THR A 44 65.84 50.13 19.85
C THR A 44 65.62 51.62 20.20
N PRO A 45 64.60 52.00 21.00
CA PRO A 45 64.83 52.26 22.43
C PRO A 45 63.65 52.10 23.44
N ALA A 46 64.04 51.94 24.73
CA ALA A 46 63.45 52.47 25.99
C ALA A 46 62.06 51.99 26.52
N SER A 47 62.04 51.11 27.55
CA SER A 47 61.74 51.33 28.99
C SER A 47 60.24 51.52 29.36
N ALA A 48 59.53 50.51 29.88
CA ALA A 48 59.33 50.12 31.31
C ALA A 48 57.88 50.48 31.79
N PRO A 49 57.30 49.91 32.87
CA PRO A 49 57.78 48.86 33.77
C PRO A 49 56.84 47.65 33.92
N ALA A 50 57.35 46.65 34.62
CA ALA A 50 56.67 45.44 35.04
C ALA A 50 55.54 45.70 36.05
N GLY A 51 54.40 45.07 35.81
CA GLY A 51 53.41 44.75 36.83
C GLY A 51 53.46 43.24 37.09
N GLU A 52 54.26 42.83 38.07
CA GLU A 52 54.11 41.52 38.69
C GLU A 52 52.77 41.46 39.43
N SER A 53 51.98 40.42 39.18
CA SER A 53 51.63 39.44 40.21
C SER A 53 50.51 38.52 39.72
N ARG A 54 50.58 37.25 40.18
CA ARG A 54 49.60 36.17 39.98
C ARG A 54 49.70 35.61 38.55
N TYR A 55 50.25 34.43 38.28
CA TYR A 55 49.94 33.14 38.89
C TYR A 55 51.15 32.18 38.81
N LYS A 56 52.15 32.31 39.69
CA LYS A 56 53.30 31.37 39.72
C LYS A 56 52.94 29.97 40.27
N LEU A 57 51.71 29.78 40.75
CA LEU A 57 51.16 28.49 41.19
C LEU A 57 50.35 27.76 40.10
N MET A 58 50.11 28.40 38.96
CA MET A 58 49.40 27.77 37.83
C MET A 58 50.10 26.49 37.30
N PRO A 59 51.43 26.43 37.15
CA PRO A 59 52.06 25.24 36.55
C PRO A 59 51.95 24.01 37.45
N ALA A 60 52.19 24.16 38.76
CA ALA A 60 52.16 23.06 39.71
C ALA A 60 50.73 22.60 40.04
N PHE A 61 49.77 23.53 40.13
CA PHE A 61 48.37 23.14 40.32
C PHE A 61 47.80 22.46 39.07
N TRP A 62 48.22 22.86 37.87
CA TRP A 62 47.81 22.23 36.62
C TRP A 62 48.37 20.81 36.45
N THR A 63 49.62 20.56 36.85
CA THR A 63 50.18 19.20 36.83
C THR A 63 49.54 18.29 37.87
N ILE A 64 49.21 18.80 39.07
CA ILE A 64 48.48 18.04 40.10
C ILE A 64 47.04 17.74 39.63
N ALA A 65 46.33 18.73 39.09
CA ALA A 65 44.99 18.55 38.56
C ALA A 65 44.96 17.56 37.38
N SER A 66 45.97 17.62 36.50
CA SER A 66 46.14 16.67 35.40
C SER A 66 46.41 15.24 35.90
N GLY A 67 47.28 15.08 36.91
CA GLY A 67 47.56 13.78 37.52
C GLY A 67 46.33 13.15 38.20
N ILE A 68 45.57 13.94 38.97
CA ILE A 68 44.33 13.47 39.62
C ILE A 68 43.27 13.11 38.57
N SER A 69 43.08 13.95 37.54
CA SER A 69 42.11 13.68 36.47
C SER A 69 42.45 12.39 35.69
N MET A 70 43.74 12.14 35.40
CA MET A 70 44.17 10.93 34.74
C MET A 70 43.91 9.70 35.61
N ILE A 71 44.22 9.75 36.90
CA ILE A 71 43.98 8.64 37.83
C ILE A 71 42.50 8.31 37.92
N VAL A 72 41.63 9.32 38.07
CA VAL A 72 40.17 9.11 38.15
C VAL A 72 39.65 8.50 36.85
N ASN A 73 40.09 8.98 35.69
CA ASN A 73 39.69 8.39 34.41
C ASN A 73 40.20 6.96 34.23
N VAL A 74 41.43 6.64 34.67
CA VAL A 74 41.96 5.27 34.61
C VAL A 74 41.15 4.35 35.52
N ILE A 75 40.81 4.80 36.73
CA ILE A 75 39.95 4.04 37.65
C ILE A 75 38.55 3.86 37.05
N LEU A 76 37.99 4.90 36.43
CA LEU A 76 36.67 4.83 35.78
C LEU A 76 36.69 3.86 34.60
N ILE A 77 37.74 3.88 33.77
CA ILE A 77 37.93 2.91 32.67
C ILE A 77 38.09 1.49 33.22
N ALA A 78 38.88 1.30 34.28
CA ALA A 78 39.05 -0.01 34.92
C ALA A 78 37.71 -0.51 35.47
N PHE A 79 36.94 0.36 36.13
CA PHE A 79 35.60 0.03 36.64
C PHE A 79 34.65 -0.34 35.50
N LEU A 80 34.69 0.42 34.39
CA LEU A 80 33.90 0.14 33.19
C LEU A 80 34.28 -1.21 32.56
N LEU A 81 35.56 -1.54 32.49
CA LEU A 81 36.04 -2.83 31.97
C LEU A 81 35.64 -3.99 32.88
N VAL A 82 35.71 -3.82 34.20
CA VAL A 82 35.23 -4.81 35.17
C VAL A 82 33.71 -5.00 35.02
N LEU A 83 32.95 -3.91 34.90
CA LEU A 83 31.51 -3.97 34.65
C LEU A 83 31.20 -4.68 33.33
N LEU A 84 31.98 -4.43 32.28
CA LEU A 84 31.84 -5.08 30.98
C LEU A 84 32.18 -6.57 31.04
N GLN A 85 33.21 -6.96 31.82
CA GLN A 85 33.56 -8.36 32.03
C GLN A 85 32.53 -9.11 32.88
N ILE A 86 31.86 -8.41 33.80
CA ILE A 86 30.73 -8.95 34.55
C ILE A 86 29.54 -9.11 33.60
N LEU A 87 29.14 -8.06 32.86
CA LEU A 87 28.07 -8.11 31.86
C LEU A 87 28.32 -9.15 30.75
N GLY A 88 29.57 -9.37 30.34
CA GLY A 88 29.93 -10.36 29.32
C GLY A 88 29.94 -11.81 29.82
N LYS A 89 29.94 -12.03 31.15
CA LYS A 89 29.83 -13.37 31.77
C LYS A 89 28.45 -13.66 32.35
N VAL A 90 27.63 -12.64 32.57
CA VAL A 90 26.20 -12.85 32.77
C VAL A 90 25.65 -13.22 31.40
N PRO A 91 25.11 -14.44 31.18
CA PRO A 91 24.24 -14.62 30.03
C PRO A 91 23.19 -13.54 30.21
N PHE A 92 23.13 -12.55 29.31
CA PHE A 92 21.98 -11.65 29.29
C PHE A 92 20.78 -12.59 29.38
N GLN A 93 20.11 -12.58 30.53
CA GLN A 93 18.75 -13.04 30.66
C GLN A 93 18.00 -11.76 30.36
N PRO A 94 17.85 -11.34 29.08
CA PRO A 94 16.83 -10.38 28.78
C PRO A 94 15.57 -11.10 29.26
N GLU A 95 15.06 -10.60 30.37
CA GLU A 95 13.85 -11.06 31.01
C GLU A 95 12.87 -11.47 29.90
N ASP A 96 12.36 -12.70 29.98
CA ASP A 96 11.62 -13.43 28.92
C ASP A 96 10.60 -12.57 28.15
N GLN A 97 10.18 -11.44 28.72
CA GLN A 97 9.41 -10.38 28.07
C GLN A 97 9.99 -9.86 26.75
N PHE A 98 11.29 -9.53 26.63
CA PHE A 98 11.80 -8.93 25.39
C PHE A 98 11.89 -9.96 24.26
N ALA A 99 12.44 -11.14 24.58
CA ALA A 99 12.45 -12.30 23.67
C ALA A 99 11.01 -12.71 23.28
N GLY A 100 10.11 -12.75 24.26
CA GLY A 100 8.69 -13.06 24.07
C GLY A 100 7.92 -12.01 23.27
N LEU A 101 8.32 -10.73 23.32
CA LEU A 101 7.75 -9.66 22.48
C LEU A 101 8.15 -9.83 21.02
N LEU A 102 9.44 -10.04 20.75
CA LEU A 102 9.96 -10.27 19.40
C LEU A 102 9.42 -11.58 18.82
N GLY A 103 9.42 -12.66 19.61
CA GLY A 103 8.83 -13.93 19.23
C GLY A 103 7.32 -13.82 19.01
N GLY A 104 6.61 -13.11 19.89
CA GLY A 104 5.19 -12.84 19.75
C GLY A 104 4.88 -12.04 18.48
N LEU A 105 5.65 -10.99 18.18
CA LEU A 105 5.50 -10.22 16.94
C LEU A 105 5.75 -11.07 15.70
N TYR A 106 6.86 -11.81 15.67
CA TYR A 106 7.18 -12.72 14.57
C TYR A 106 6.06 -13.73 14.34
N GLN A 107 5.60 -14.39 15.40
CA GLN A 107 4.52 -15.37 15.33
C GLN A 107 3.19 -14.77 14.89
N ASN A 108 2.87 -13.53 15.28
CA ASN A 108 1.66 -12.86 14.81
C ASN A 108 1.71 -12.62 13.30
N PHE A 109 2.85 -12.23 12.74
CA PHE A 109 2.98 -12.05 11.30
C PHE A 109 2.90 -13.37 10.53
N VAL A 110 3.45 -14.46 11.08
CA VAL A 110 3.28 -15.80 10.50
C VAL A 110 1.81 -16.22 10.51
N LYS A 111 1.12 -16.05 11.65
CA LYS A 111 -0.31 -16.37 11.77
C LYS A 111 -1.19 -15.51 10.86
N MET A 112 -0.84 -14.23 10.69
CA MET A 112 -1.53 -13.35 9.74
C MET A 112 -1.34 -13.85 8.31
N ASP A 113 -0.15 -14.30 7.93
CA ASP A 113 0.10 -14.84 6.60
C ASP A 113 -0.68 -16.15 6.33
N GLU A 114 -0.79 -17.01 7.34
CA GLU A 114 -1.52 -18.27 7.25
C GLU A 114 -3.05 -18.13 7.29
N ALA A 115 -3.57 -17.00 7.76
CA ALA A 115 -5.00 -16.75 7.91
C ALA A 115 -5.73 -16.72 6.55
N SER A 116 -7.07 -16.74 6.61
CA SER A 116 -7.91 -16.70 5.41
C SER A 116 -9.12 -15.79 5.60
N ILE A 117 -9.49 -15.07 4.54
CA ILE A 117 -10.73 -14.27 4.50
C ILE A 117 -11.86 -15.19 4.05
N ILE A 118 -12.89 -15.32 4.90
CA ILE A 118 -14.11 -16.06 4.60
C ILE A 118 -15.23 -15.03 4.48
N ALA A 119 -15.83 -14.92 3.28
CA ALA A 119 -16.86 -13.94 3.00
C ALA A 119 -17.88 -14.48 1.99
N ASP A 120 -19.13 -14.06 2.12
CA ASP A 120 -20.15 -14.26 1.10
C ASP A 120 -20.23 -13.00 0.23
N VAL A 121 -19.82 -13.12 -1.03
CA VAL A 121 -19.82 -11.99 -1.97
C VAL A 121 -21.11 -12.03 -2.79
N PRO A 122 -21.99 -11.01 -2.70
CA PRO A 122 -23.19 -10.95 -3.51
C PRO A 122 -22.83 -10.55 -4.95
N VAL A 123 -23.23 -11.38 -5.90
CA VAL A 123 -23.12 -11.13 -7.34
C VAL A 123 -24.51 -10.84 -7.88
N ASN A 124 -24.74 -9.57 -8.24
CA ASN A 124 -25.97 -9.11 -8.85
C ASN A 124 -25.71 -8.87 -10.34
N TYR A 125 -26.35 -9.64 -11.21
CA TYR A 125 -26.18 -9.51 -12.65
C TYR A 125 -27.49 -9.72 -13.40
N THR A 126 -27.60 -9.11 -14.57
CA THR A 126 -28.77 -9.22 -15.43
C THR A 126 -28.40 -9.93 -16.72
N ILE A 127 -29.11 -11.01 -17.04
CA ILE A 127 -28.95 -11.74 -18.31
C ILE A 127 -29.92 -11.16 -19.34
N PRO A 128 -29.47 -10.70 -20.51
CA PRO A 128 -30.38 -10.40 -21.61
C PRO A 128 -30.89 -11.69 -22.23
N LEU A 129 -32.20 -11.88 -22.22
CA LEU A 129 -32.89 -12.97 -22.88
C LEU A 129 -33.39 -12.47 -24.24
N ASN A 130 -32.85 -13.03 -25.32
CA ASN A 130 -33.32 -12.78 -26.68
C ASN A 130 -33.76 -14.11 -27.30
N ILE A 131 -35.04 -14.43 -27.17
CA ILE A 131 -35.63 -15.65 -27.71
C ILE A 131 -36.55 -15.30 -28.87
N ILE A 132 -36.49 -16.10 -29.94
CA ILE A 132 -37.47 -16.10 -31.02
C ILE A 132 -38.34 -17.34 -30.84
N VAL A 133 -39.61 -17.15 -30.52
CA VAL A 133 -40.59 -18.23 -30.40
C VAL A 133 -41.38 -18.32 -31.71
N PRO A 134 -41.30 -19.43 -32.47
CA PRO A 134 -42.14 -19.61 -33.64
C PRO A 134 -43.59 -19.82 -33.18
N VAL A 135 -44.50 -18.96 -33.63
CA VAL A 135 -45.93 -19.10 -33.35
C VAL A 135 -46.58 -19.73 -34.56
N GLN A 136 -47.08 -20.96 -34.40
CA GLN A 136 -47.94 -21.62 -35.38
C GLN A 136 -49.27 -21.96 -34.70
N THR A 137 -50.29 -21.13 -34.93
CA THR A 137 -51.60 -21.32 -34.30
C THR A 137 -52.73 -21.02 -35.26
N THR A 138 -53.76 -21.86 -35.25
CA THR A 138 -55.01 -21.58 -35.96
C THR A 138 -55.95 -20.87 -35.00
N THR A 139 -56.37 -19.66 -35.36
CA THR A 139 -57.27 -18.86 -34.52
C THR A 139 -58.46 -18.35 -35.33
N ARG A 140 -59.58 -18.16 -34.63
CA ARG A 140 -60.79 -17.58 -35.18
C ARG A 140 -60.77 -16.07 -34.95
N ILE A 141 -60.50 -15.31 -36.00
CA ILE A 141 -60.58 -13.85 -35.97
C ILE A 141 -61.96 -13.38 -36.45
N THR A 142 -62.37 -12.19 -36.05
CA THR A 142 -63.55 -11.52 -36.61
C THR A 142 -63.11 -10.36 -37.49
N LEU A 143 -63.74 -10.22 -38.66
CA LEU A 143 -63.45 -9.10 -39.54
C LEU A 143 -63.79 -7.76 -38.87
N ALA A 144 -62.81 -6.86 -38.78
CA ALA A 144 -62.99 -5.53 -38.19
C ALA A 144 -63.82 -4.61 -39.09
N GLU A 145 -63.81 -4.85 -40.40
CA GLU A 145 -64.51 -4.09 -41.44
C GLU A 145 -64.98 -4.99 -42.59
N THR A 146 -65.94 -4.49 -43.37
CA THR A 146 -66.43 -5.20 -44.56
C THR A 146 -65.32 -5.28 -45.60
N THR A 147 -64.96 -6.48 -46.01
CA THR A 147 -63.83 -6.74 -46.93
C THR A 147 -64.35 -7.33 -48.24
N VAL A 148 -63.89 -6.80 -49.37
CA VAL A 148 -64.24 -7.27 -50.71
C VAL A 148 -63.10 -8.13 -51.25
N ILE A 149 -63.41 -9.36 -51.63
CA ILE A 149 -62.49 -10.28 -52.32
C ILE A 149 -62.87 -10.27 -53.80
N PRO A 150 -62.10 -9.60 -54.68
CA PRO A 150 -62.33 -9.64 -56.11
C PRO A 150 -61.90 -11.00 -56.68
N ASN A 151 -62.57 -11.45 -57.74
CA ASN A 151 -62.24 -12.67 -58.50
C ASN A 151 -62.13 -13.94 -57.61
N ALA A 152 -63.04 -14.09 -56.65
CA ALA A 152 -63.16 -15.32 -55.91
C ALA A 152 -63.93 -16.34 -56.77
N HIS A 153 -63.31 -17.50 -57.03
CA HIS A 153 -63.96 -18.60 -57.73
C HIS A 153 -65.01 -19.23 -56.81
N VAL A 154 -66.28 -19.20 -57.22
CA VAL A 154 -67.40 -19.72 -56.43
C VAL A 154 -68.10 -20.83 -57.18
N VAL A 155 -68.28 -21.96 -56.49
CA VAL A 155 -69.07 -23.09 -56.98
C VAL A 155 -70.37 -23.17 -56.16
N ILE A 156 -71.50 -22.91 -56.80
CA ILE A 156 -72.83 -22.95 -56.18
C ILE A 156 -73.60 -24.13 -56.78
N ASN A 157 -73.66 -25.22 -56.03
CA ASN A 157 -74.44 -26.41 -56.39
C ASN A 157 -75.80 -26.38 -55.68
N THR A 158 -76.84 -25.88 -56.35
CA THR A 158 -78.22 -25.89 -55.84
C THR A 158 -79.16 -26.66 -56.77
N SER A 159 -80.30 -27.13 -56.27
CA SER A 159 -81.24 -27.93 -57.08
C SER A 159 -81.81 -27.09 -58.23
N GLY A 160 -81.27 -27.28 -59.43
CA GLY A 160 -81.70 -26.62 -60.67
C GLY A 160 -80.77 -25.51 -61.17
N VAL A 161 -79.72 -25.14 -60.42
CA VAL A 161 -78.71 -24.16 -60.84
C VAL A 161 -77.34 -24.59 -60.33
N ASP A 162 -76.42 -24.81 -61.26
CA ASP A 162 -74.99 -25.01 -61.03
C ASP A 162 -74.24 -23.81 -61.62
N ILE A 163 -73.55 -23.06 -60.76
CA ILE A 163 -72.75 -21.90 -61.16
C ILE A 163 -71.31 -22.18 -60.74
N ASP A 164 -70.42 -22.15 -61.73
CA ASP A 164 -68.98 -22.27 -61.56
C ASP A 164 -68.31 -21.09 -62.28
N ALA A 165 -68.03 -20.01 -61.53
CA ALA A 165 -67.55 -18.75 -62.09
C ALA A 165 -66.80 -17.89 -61.05
N ASP A 166 -65.99 -16.97 -61.56
CA ASP A 166 -65.36 -15.92 -60.74
C ASP A 166 -66.38 -14.83 -60.37
N ALA A 167 -66.46 -14.51 -59.09
CA ALA A 167 -67.37 -13.50 -58.55
C ALA A 167 -66.65 -12.55 -57.58
N VAL A 168 -67.28 -11.42 -57.31
CA VAL A 168 -66.84 -10.49 -56.25
C VAL A 168 -67.56 -10.87 -54.96
N VAL A 169 -66.81 -11.32 -53.95
CA VAL A 169 -67.36 -11.76 -52.66
C VAL A 169 -67.14 -10.68 -51.60
N THR A 170 -68.23 -10.17 -51.03
CA THR A 170 -68.18 -9.19 -49.94
C THR A 170 -68.40 -9.89 -48.60
N LEU A 171 -67.36 -9.92 -47.77
CA LEU A 171 -67.44 -10.44 -46.41
C LEU A 171 -67.85 -9.32 -45.45
N PRO A 172 -68.97 -9.43 -44.73
CA PRO A 172 -69.43 -8.36 -43.84
C PRO A 172 -68.54 -8.25 -42.59
N LYS A 173 -68.49 -7.03 -42.02
CA LYS A 173 -67.91 -6.80 -40.70
C LYS A 173 -68.50 -7.78 -39.66
N GLY A 174 -67.64 -8.35 -38.82
CA GLY A 174 -68.02 -9.32 -37.79
C GLY A 174 -68.08 -10.77 -38.26
N GLN A 175 -67.90 -11.06 -39.56
CA GLN A 175 -67.78 -12.44 -40.05
C GLN A 175 -66.57 -13.12 -39.39
N PRO A 176 -66.76 -14.29 -38.76
CA PRO A 176 -65.65 -15.04 -38.20
C PRO A 176 -64.90 -15.81 -39.28
N LEU A 177 -63.57 -15.68 -39.31
CA LEU A 177 -62.67 -16.39 -40.20
C LEU A 177 -61.66 -17.21 -39.39
N ASN A 178 -61.44 -18.45 -39.81
CA ASN A 178 -60.36 -19.26 -39.27
C ASN A 178 -59.12 -19.03 -40.12
N ILE A 179 -58.05 -18.55 -39.49
CA ILE A 179 -56.78 -18.30 -40.16
C ILE A 179 -55.66 -19.05 -39.43
N THR A 180 -54.62 -19.42 -40.19
CA THR A 180 -53.36 -19.92 -39.63
C THR A 180 -52.40 -18.75 -39.51
N LEU A 181 -51.90 -18.51 -38.30
CA LEU A 181 -50.85 -17.54 -38.04
C LEU A 181 -49.51 -18.27 -37.98
N ASP A 182 -48.57 -17.85 -38.82
CA ASP A 182 -47.17 -18.32 -38.81
C ASP A 182 -46.25 -17.10 -38.83
N PHE A 183 -45.71 -16.73 -37.67
CA PHE A 183 -44.76 -15.63 -37.56
C PHE A 183 -43.78 -15.84 -36.39
N PRO A 184 -42.54 -15.31 -36.49
CA PRO A 184 -41.58 -15.33 -35.39
C PRO A 184 -41.93 -14.26 -34.34
N LEU A 185 -42.16 -14.67 -33.10
CA LEU A 185 -42.36 -13.76 -31.98
C LEU A 185 -41.04 -13.55 -31.23
N THR A 186 -40.53 -12.33 -31.21
CA THR A 186 -39.31 -11.98 -30.45
C THR A 186 -39.67 -11.58 -29.03
N VAL A 187 -39.07 -12.26 -28.04
CA VAL A 187 -39.16 -11.88 -26.62
C VAL A 187 -37.80 -11.35 -26.19
N GLN A 188 -37.74 -10.05 -25.87
CA GLN A 188 -36.56 -9.39 -25.32
C GLN A 188 -36.85 -9.04 -23.87
N ASN A 189 -36.29 -9.81 -22.94
CA ASN A 189 -36.51 -9.60 -21.51
C ASN A 189 -35.19 -9.70 -20.73
N ASN A 190 -35.13 -9.05 -19.58
CA ASN A 190 -33.96 -9.07 -18.70
C ASN A 190 -34.26 -9.92 -17.47
N ILE A 191 -33.47 -10.98 -17.24
CA ILE A 191 -33.61 -11.84 -16.06
C ILE A 191 -32.60 -11.39 -15.01
N PRO A 192 -33.04 -10.89 -13.83
CA PRO A 192 -32.12 -10.60 -12.73
C PRO A 192 -31.68 -11.90 -12.05
N VAL A 193 -30.39 -12.02 -11.81
CA VAL A 193 -29.77 -13.11 -11.07
C VAL A 193 -29.05 -12.51 -9.87
N GLN A 194 -29.37 -13.05 -8.68
CA GLN A 194 -28.72 -12.71 -7.42
C GLN A 194 -28.10 -14.00 -6.89
N LEU A 195 -26.77 -14.05 -6.84
CA LEU A 195 -26.03 -15.21 -6.36
C LEU A 195 -25.10 -14.77 -5.23
N ASN A 196 -25.19 -15.42 -4.08
CA ASN A 196 -24.18 -15.26 -3.03
C ASN A 196 -23.12 -16.34 -3.22
N VAL A 197 -21.90 -15.91 -3.54
CA VAL A 197 -20.78 -16.81 -3.75
C VAL A 197 -19.91 -16.81 -2.49
N PRO A 198 -19.83 -17.95 -1.76
CA PRO A 198 -18.90 -18.07 -0.65
C PRO A 198 -17.47 -18.11 -1.20
N VAL A 199 -16.61 -17.24 -0.69
CA VAL A 199 -15.19 -17.22 -1.03
C VAL A 199 -14.35 -17.51 0.21
N ASN A 200 -13.29 -18.29 0.01
CA ASN A 200 -12.23 -18.52 0.99
C ASN A 200 -10.91 -18.09 0.35
N ILE A 201 -10.33 -16.99 0.84
CA ILE A 201 -9.14 -16.36 0.28
C ILE A 201 -7.99 -16.45 1.30
N PRO A 202 -7.07 -17.42 1.15
CA PRO A 202 -5.88 -17.52 1.99
C PRO A 202 -5.00 -16.27 1.82
N LEU A 203 -4.58 -15.64 2.91
CA LEU A 203 -3.82 -14.38 2.86
C LEU A 203 -2.46 -14.53 2.20
N ARG A 204 -1.80 -15.68 2.36
CA ARG A 204 -0.59 -16.08 1.62
C ARG A 204 -0.72 -16.01 0.08
N ASN A 205 -1.94 -16.09 -0.45
CA ASN A 205 -2.22 -16.04 -1.90
C ASN A 205 -2.68 -14.64 -2.35
N THR A 206 -2.58 -13.64 -1.48
CA THR A 206 -2.99 -12.25 -1.74
C THR A 206 -1.80 -11.32 -1.76
N GLN A 207 -2.02 -10.06 -2.14
CA GLN A 207 -1.02 -9.01 -2.05
C GLN A 207 -0.60 -8.66 -0.60
N LEU A 208 -1.30 -9.19 0.42
CA LEU A 208 -0.91 -9.00 1.82
C LEU A 208 0.21 -9.95 2.27
N HIS A 209 0.51 -10.99 1.50
CA HIS A 209 1.62 -11.90 1.78
C HIS A 209 2.96 -11.15 1.89
N ASP A 210 3.31 -10.38 0.86
CA ASP A 210 4.62 -9.69 0.81
C ASP A 210 4.83 -8.74 1.99
N PRO A 211 3.85 -7.88 2.39
CA PRO A 211 3.95 -7.11 3.63
C PRO A 211 4.15 -7.97 4.89
N PHE A 212 3.45 -9.10 5.04
CA PHE A 212 3.58 -9.95 6.23
C PHE A 212 4.94 -10.64 6.28
N VAL A 213 5.42 -11.18 5.16
CA VAL A 213 6.77 -11.74 5.06
C VAL A 213 7.82 -10.66 5.29
N GLY A 214 7.65 -9.48 4.72
CA GLY A 214 8.54 -8.35 4.96
C GLY A 214 8.64 -7.98 6.44
N LEU A 215 7.52 -7.96 7.17
CA LEU A 215 7.52 -7.73 8.62
C LEU A 215 8.20 -8.88 9.40
N GLN A 216 8.03 -10.13 8.97
CA GLN A 216 8.76 -11.27 9.52
C GLN A 216 10.28 -11.12 9.31
N GLU A 217 10.71 -10.74 8.11
CA GLU A 217 12.12 -10.55 7.75
C GLU A 217 12.78 -9.40 8.51
N VAL A 218 12.03 -8.33 8.81
CA VAL A 218 12.55 -7.20 9.61
C VAL A 218 12.78 -7.62 11.06
N VAL A 219 11.89 -8.45 11.63
CA VAL A 219 11.96 -8.87 13.04
C VAL A 219 12.93 -10.04 13.24
N LYS A 220 13.03 -10.95 12.27
CA LYS A 220 13.77 -12.21 12.37
C LYS A 220 15.23 -12.06 12.81
N PRO A 221 16.05 -11.12 12.30
CA PRO A 221 17.45 -10.98 12.71
C PRO A 221 17.60 -10.66 14.20
N TYR A 222 16.75 -9.77 14.72
CA TYR A 222 16.75 -9.41 16.14
C TYR A 222 16.23 -10.54 17.01
N TYR A 223 15.17 -11.22 16.55
CA TYR A 223 14.63 -12.36 17.26
C TYR A 223 15.66 -13.50 17.37
N CYS A 224 16.37 -13.81 16.29
CA CYS A 224 17.40 -14.85 16.28
C CYS A 224 18.67 -14.50 17.07
N LEU A 225 18.98 -13.22 17.26
CA LEU A 225 20.08 -12.80 18.13
C LEU A 225 19.75 -13.05 19.61
N VAL A 226 18.50 -12.82 19.99
CA VAL A 226 18.03 -12.97 21.37
C VAL A 226 17.71 -14.44 21.68
N GLU A 227 17.10 -15.16 20.74
CA GLU A 227 16.66 -16.54 20.87
C GLU A 227 17.15 -17.40 19.69
N PRO A 228 18.43 -17.85 19.71
CA PRO A 228 19.04 -18.57 18.58
C PRO A 228 18.45 -19.96 18.32
N ASN A 229 17.76 -20.54 19.30
CA ASN A 229 17.12 -21.85 19.21
C ASN A 229 15.59 -21.76 19.08
N ALA A 230 15.06 -20.63 18.61
CA ALA A 230 13.63 -20.41 18.44
C ALA A 230 13.01 -21.45 17.48
N ILE A 231 11.93 -22.08 17.94
CA ILE A 231 11.15 -23.09 17.21
C ILE A 231 9.70 -22.66 17.10
N TRP A 232 9.11 -22.90 15.92
CA TRP A 232 7.69 -22.68 15.69
C TRP A 232 7.15 -23.74 14.75
N ASN A 233 6.02 -24.37 15.11
CA ASN A 233 5.44 -25.52 14.39
C ASN A 233 6.47 -26.61 14.04
N ASN A 234 7.34 -26.95 14.99
CA ASN A 234 8.44 -27.93 14.83
C ASN A 234 9.50 -27.55 13.77
N ILE A 235 9.52 -26.31 13.31
CA ILE A 235 10.52 -25.77 12.39
C ILE A 235 11.42 -24.81 13.17
N GLN A 236 12.73 -24.97 13.01
CA GLN A 236 13.70 -24.04 13.60
C GLN A 236 13.70 -22.74 12.78
N ILE A 237 13.31 -21.63 13.41
CA ILE A 237 13.18 -20.32 12.75
C ILE A 237 14.57 -19.72 12.51
N CYS A 238 15.45 -19.92 13.49
CA CYS A 238 16.78 -19.36 13.55
C CYS A 238 17.80 -20.47 13.34
N SER A 239 18.65 -20.34 12.32
CA SER A 239 19.78 -21.25 12.18
C SER A 239 20.68 -21.07 13.41
N PRO A 240 21.14 -22.17 14.05
CA PRO A 240 22.12 -22.03 15.10
C PRO A 240 23.35 -21.39 14.44
N LEU A 241 23.81 -20.27 14.99
CA LEU A 241 25.09 -19.66 14.59
C LEU A 241 26.12 -20.79 14.65
N ALA A 242 26.62 -21.21 13.49
CA ALA A 242 27.72 -22.14 13.42
C ALA A 242 28.87 -21.49 14.19
N ASN A 243 29.19 -22.03 15.37
CA ASN A 243 30.37 -21.63 16.12
C ASN A 243 31.57 -21.77 15.16
N PRO A 244 32.36 -20.71 14.91
CA PRO A 244 33.66 -20.87 14.28
C PRO A 244 34.60 -21.69 15.16
#